data_AF-A0A4V3DLV7-F1
#
_entry.id   AF-A0A4V3DLV7-F1
#
_cell.length_a   1.000
_cell.length_b   1.000
_cell.length_c   1.000
_cell.angle_alpha   90.00
_cell.angle_beta   90.00
_cell.angle_gamma   90.00
#
_symmetry.space_group_name_H-M   'P 1'
#
loop_
_entity.id
_entity.type
_entity.pdbx_description
1 polymer ?
#
loop_
_entity_poly.entity_id
_entity_poly.type
_entity_poly.pdbx_seq_one_letter_code
_entity_poly.pdbx_strand_id
1 'polypeptide(L)'
;MAKLTDAGPATRPDAYVPRYAELPFVAFGTFWQDRITKAAQWNSELLRFAAARWHKDLDTLVQLANCRSVAEVLCVQFEVAAETASDYLSEAEQLVANVNTALQSGTNAPTGS
;
A
#
# COMPACT_ATOMS: atom_id res chain seq x y z
N MET A 1 -35.93 17.14 44.62
CA MET A 1 -34.85 18.09 44.30
C MET A 1 -33.62 17.29 43.91
N ALA A 2 -33.18 17.42 42.66
CA ALA A 2 -32.03 16.73 42.13
C ALA A 2 -30.73 17.29 42.72
N LYS A 3 -29.86 16.43 43.24
CA LYS A 3 -28.43 16.74 43.37
C LYS A 3 -27.75 16.29 42.09
N LEU A 4 -27.49 17.25 41.19
CA LEU A 4 -26.33 17.17 40.30
C LEU A 4 -25.10 17.44 41.15
N THR A 5 -24.14 16.50 41.14
CA THR A 5 -22.67 16.70 41.16
C THR A 5 -22.02 15.49 41.80
N ASP A 6 -21.69 14.49 40.99
CA ASP A 6 -20.37 13.84 41.00
C ASP A 6 -20.32 12.83 39.86
N ALA A 7 -20.16 13.34 38.64
CA ALA A 7 -19.68 12.52 37.53
C ALA A 7 -18.19 12.85 37.42
N GLY A 8 -17.36 12.06 38.11
CA GLY A 8 -15.92 12.02 37.84
C GLY A 8 -15.68 11.83 36.33
N PRO A 9 -14.55 12.28 35.78
CA PRO A 9 -14.31 12.22 34.35
C PRO A 9 -14.46 10.78 33.89
N ALA A 10 -15.51 10.52 33.12
CA ALA A 10 -15.76 9.25 32.49
C ALA A 10 -14.62 9.02 31.51
N THR A 11 -13.57 8.35 31.95
CA THR A 11 -12.60 7.72 31.06
C THR A 11 -13.37 6.66 30.29
N ARG A 12 -13.89 7.04 29.13
CA ARG A 12 -14.42 6.14 28.12
C ARG A 12 -13.33 5.10 27.84
N PRO A 13 -13.55 3.79 28.13
CA PRO A 13 -12.58 2.73 27.87
C PRO A 13 -12.24 2.52 26.38
N ASP A 14 -12.83 3.31 25.51
CA ASP A 14 -12.90 3.15 24.06
C ASP A 14 -12.35 4.37 23.28
N ALA A 15 -11.76 5.35 23.97
CA ALA A 15 -11.03 6.42 23.29
C ALA A 15 -9.72 5.86 22.70
N TYR A 16 -9.71 5.59 21.39
CA TYR A 16 -8.48 5.33 20.64
C TYR A 16 -7.56 6.55 20.79
N VAL A 17 -6.60 6.46 21.72
CA VAL A 17 -5.49 7.41 21.77
C VAL A 17 -4.46 6.89 20.77
N PRO A 18 -4.19 7.62 19.68
CA PRO A 18 -3.19 7.19 18.72
C PRO A 18 -1.84 7.09 19.41
N ARG A 19 -1.12 5.98 19.21
CA ARG A 19 0.16 5.70 19.88
C ARG A 19 1.24 6.77 19.69
N TYR A 20 1.12 7.62 18.66
CA TYR A 20 2.04 8.74 18.41
C TYR A 20 1.80 9.94 19.33
N ALA A 21 0.66 10.03 20.02
CA ALA A 21 0.31 11.14 20.91
C ALA A 21 1.11 11.14 22.21
N GLU A 22 1.70 10.01 22.59
CA GLU A 22 2.49 9.84 23.81
C GLU A 22 4.01 9.77 23.54
N LEU A 23 4.44 9.90 22.27
CA LEU A 23 5.86 9.78 21.93
C LEU A 23 6.64 11.04 22.33
N PRO A 24 7.82 10.90 22.97
CA PRO A 24 8.73 12.03 23.12
C PRO A 24 9.13 12.59 21.75
N PHE A 25 9.38 13.89 21.65
CA PHE A 25 9.58 14.61 20.38
C PHE A 25 10.56 13.92 19.41
N VAL A 26 11.64 13.34 19.94
CA VAL A 26 12.64 12.58 19.14
C VAL A 26 12.03 11.30 18.55
N ALA A 27 11.25 10.55 19.32
CA ALA A 27 10.57 9.35 18.85
C ALA A 27 9.41 9.67 17.90
N PHE A 28 8.77 10.83 18.05
CA PHE A 28 7.79 11.33 17.08
C PHE A 28 8.45 11.64 15.73
N GLY A 29 9.63 12.28 15.73
CA GLY A 29 10.40 12.55 14.51
C GLY A 29 10.80 11.27 13.76
N THR A 30 11.34 10.29 14.47
CA THR A 30 11.75 9.01 13.85
C THR A 30 10.54 8.21 13.34
N PHE A 31 9.42 8.23 14.06
CA PHE A 31 8.17 7.62 13.62
C PHE A 31 7.69 8.17 12.27
N TRP A 32 7.67 9.49 12.09
CA TRP A 32 7.26 10.09 10.82
C TRP A 32 8.28 9.87 9.70
N GLN A 33 9.57 9.90 10.02
CA GLN A 33 10.62 9.65 9.04
C GLN A 33 10.56 8.22 8.48
N ASP A 34 10.30 7.22 9.32
CA ASP A 34 10.08 5.83 8.88
C ASP A 34 8.86 5.73 7.95
N ARG A 35 7.74 6.37 8.32
CA ARG A 35 6.50 6.36 7.51
C ARG A 35 6.69 7.04 6.15
N ILE A 36 7.35 8.20 6.11
CA ILE A 36 7.64 8.91 4.86
C ILE A 36 8.56 8.07 3.97
N THR A 37 9.58 7.44 4.54
CA THR A 37 10.51 6.59 3.80
C THR A 37 9.79 5.38 3.20
N LYS A 38 8.94 4.70 3.97
CA LYS A 38 8.10 3.59 3.49
C LYS A 38 7.13 4.03 2.40
N ALA A 39 6.50 5.20 2.54
CA ALA A 39 5.62 5.75 1.51
C ALA A 39 6.37 6.07 0.21
N ALA A 40 7.60 6.60 0.30
CA ALA A 40 8.44 6.82 -0.86
C ALA A 40 8.81 5.51 -1.58
N GLN A 41 9.13 4.45 -0.81
CA GLN A 41 9.38 3.11 -1.35
C GLN A 41 8.15 2.54 -2.08
N TRP A 42 6.95 2.68 -1.50
CA TRP A 42 5.72 2.23 -2.17
C TRP A 42 5.45 2.99 -3.47
N ASN A 43 5.67 4.30 -3.48
CA ASN A 43 5.55 5.09 -4.71
C ASN A 43 6.56 4.67 -5.77
N SER A 44 7.82 4.35 -5.41
CA SER A 44 8.79 3.85 -6.38
C SER A 44 8.40 2.50 -6.95
N GLU A 45 7.84 1.60 -6.14
CA GLU A 45 7.36 0.29 -6.62
C GLU A 45 6.16 0.44 -7.56
N LEU A 46 5.21 1.32 -7.24
CA LEU A 46 4.09 1.64 -8.14
C LEU A 46 4.57 2.19 -9.49
N LEU A 47 5.56 3.09 -9.48
CA LEU A 47 6.14 3.62 -10.70
C LEU A 47 6.90 2.54 -11.49
N ARG A 48 7.61 1.63 -10.81
CA ARG A 48 8.28 0.48 -11.44
C ARG A 48 7.26 -0.40 -12.16
N PHE A 49 6.18 -0.77 -11.48
CA PHE A 49 5.12 -1.60 -12.07
C PHE A 49 4.44 -0.89 -13.25
N ALA A 50 4.08 0.38 -13.10
CA ALA A 50 3.47 1.16 -14.18
C ALA A 50 4.40 1.24 -15.41
N ALA A 51 5.69 1.46 -15.22
CA ALA A 51 6.66 1.49 -16.30
C ALA A 51 6.82 0.11 -16.98
N ALA A 52 6.83 -0.98 -16.20
CA ALA A 52 6.89 -2.32 -16.75
C ALA A 52 5.62 -2.65 -17.57
N ARG A 53 4.44 -2.30 -17.06
CA ARG A 53 3.17 -2.53 -17.77
C ARG A 53 3.08 -1.72 -19.06
N TRP A 54 3.54 -0.47 -19.03
CA TRP A 54 3.60 0.39 -20.21
C TRP A 54 4.45 -0.20 -21.32
N HIS A 55 5.61 -0.78 -20.99
CA HIS A 55 6.45 -1.45 -22.01
C HIS A 55 5.73 -2.65 -22.64
N LYS A 56 5.08 -3.49 -21.83
CA LYS A 56 4.29 -4.62 -22.33
C LYS A 56 3.11 -4.17 -23.22
N ASP A 57 2.47 -3.05 -22.88
CA ASP A 57 1.40 -2.47 -23.71
C ASP A 57 1.93 -1.98 -25.06
N LEU A 58 3.13 -1.37 -25.09
CA LEU A 58 3.77 -1.00 -26.35
C LEU A 58 4.09 -2.23 -27.20
N ASP A 59 4.66 -3.29 -26.62
CA ASP A 59 4.94 -4.54 -27.33
C ASP A 59 3.67 -5.17 -27.88
N THR A 60 2.58 -5.15 -27.10
CA THR A 60 1.25 -5.60 -27.51
C THR A 60 0.72 -4.80 -28.69
N LEU A 61 0.84 -3.47 -28.67
CA LEU A 61 0.41 -2.62 -29.78
C LEU A 61 1.20 -2.92 -31.05
N VAL A 62 2.51 -3.19 -30.93
CA VAL A 62 3.34 -3.61 -32.06
C VAL A 62 2.86 -4.95 -32.61
N GLN A 63 2.52 -5.92 -31.77
CA GLN A 63 1.98 -7.21 -32.21
C GLN A 63 0.63 -7.04 -32.91
N LEU A 64 -0.29 -6.26 -32.33
CA LEU A 64 -1.59 -5.96 -32.91
C LEU A 64 -1.48 -5.27 -34.28
N ALA A 65 -0.52 -4.36 -34.44
CA ALA A 65 -0.26 -3.69 -35.72
C ALA A 65 0.21 -4.64 -36.82
N ASN A 66 0.80 -5.79 -36.46
CA ASN A 66 1.27 -6.81 -37.39
C ASN A 66 0.24 -7.91 -37.68
N CYS A 67 -0.88 -7.96 -36.95
CA CYS A 67 -1.93 -8.94 -37.18
C CYS A 67 -2.57 -8.75 -38.58
N ARG A 68 -2.78 -9.86 -39.28
CA ARG A 68 -3.37 -9.91 -40.62
C ARG A 68 -4.79 -10.48 -40.63
N SER A 69 -5.26 -10.98 -39.50
CA SER A 69 -6.59 -11.58 -39.35
C SER A 69 -7.24 -11.21 -38.02
N VAL A 70 -8.57 -11.24 -37.99
CA VAL A 70 -9.35 -11.04 -36.76
C VAL A 70 -9.03 -12.13 -35.72
N ALA A 71 -8.73 -13.35 -36.19
CA ALA A 71 -8.34 -14.45 -35.31
C ALA A 71 -7.02 -14.16 -34.57
N GLU A 72 -6.01 -13.60 -35.26
CA GLU A 72 -4.75 -13.18 -34.63
C GLU A 72 -4.97 -12.06 -33.61
N VAL A 73 -5.81 -11.08 -33.95
CA VAL A 73 -6.16 -9.98 -33.03
C VAL A 73 -6.83 -10.51 -31.76
N LEU A 74 -7.74 -11.47 -31.88
CA LEU A 74 -8.39 -12.10 -30.73
C LEU A 74 -7.39 -12.93 -29.91
N CYS A 75 -6.48 -13.64 -30.57
CA CYS A 75 -5.44 -14.41 -29.89
C CYS A 75 -4.55 -13.51 -29.02
N VAL A 76 -4.05 -12.40 -29.58
CA VAL A 76 -3.25 -11.42 -28.85
C VAL A 76 -4.06 -10.81 -27.69
N GLN A 77 -5.33 -10.47 -27.90
CA GLN A 77 -6.17 -9.93 -26.82
C GLN A 77 -6.36 -10.91 -25.65
N PHE A 78 -6.57 -12.21 -25.92
CA PHE A 78 -6.69 -13.21 -24.86
C PHE A 78 -5.39 -13.41 -24.11
N GLU A 79 -4.27 -13.45 -24.82
CA GLU A 79 -2.94 -13.57 -24.23
C GLU A 79 -2.65 -12.38 -23.29
N VAL A 80 -2.88 -11.17 -23.78
CA VAL A 80 -2.69 -9.93 -23.01
C VAL A 80 -3.62 -9.88 -21.81
N ALA A 81 -4.88 -10.30 -21.94
CA ALA A 81 -5.82 -10.33 -20.83
C ALA A 81 -5.36 -11.30 -19.72
N ALA A 82 -4.91 -12.49 -20.11
CA ALA A 82 -4.40 -13.50 -19.17
C ALA A 82 -3.12 -13.02 -18.48
N GLU A 83 -2.17 -12.48 -19.25
CA GLU A 83 -0.92 -11.95 -18.71
C GLU A 83 -1.16 -10.77 -17.77
N THR A 84 -2.04 -9.84 -18.17
CA THR A 84 -2.40 -8.68 -17.35
C THR A 84 -2.98 -9.14 -16.02
N ALA A 85 -3.93 -10.07 -16.02
CA ALA A 85 -4.52 -10.57 -14.79
C ALA A 85 -3.47 -11.22 -13.86
N SER A 86 -2.55 -12.00 -14.43
CA SER A 86 -1.45 -12.63 -13.69
C SER A 86 -0.49 -11.59 -13.10
N ASP A 87 -0.08 -10.60 -13.88
CA ASP A 87 0.83 -9.54 -13.45
C ASP A 87 0.24 -8.75 -12.27
N TYR A 88 -1.01 -8.28 -12.40
CA TYR A 88 -1.69 -7.54 -11.34
C TYR A 88 -1.88 -8.37 -10.06
N LEU A 89 -2.18 -9.67 -10.19
CA LEU A 89 -2.28 -10.55 -9.03
C LEU A 89 -0.92 -10.68 -8.32
N SER A 90 0.15 -10.93 -9.08
CA SER A 90 1.50 -11.06 -8.53
C SER A 90 1.99 -9.77 -7.85
N GLU A 91 1.69 -8.60 -8.43
CA GLU A 91 2.06 -7.31 -7.87
C GLU A 91 1.24 -7.00 -6.61
N ALA A 92 -0.05 -7.36 -6.59
CA ALA A 92 -0.88 -7.24 -5.40
C ALA A 92 -0.36 -8.11 -4.24
N GLU A 93 0.07 -9.35 -4.52
CA GLU A 93 0.69 -10.23 -3.52
C GLU A 93 1.99 -9.63 -2.95
N GLN A 94 2.84 -9.07 -3.80
CA GLN A 94 4.06 -8.38 -3.37
C GLN A 94 3.75 -7.13 -2.53
N LEU A 95 2.76 -6.33 -2.92
CA LEU A 95 2.37 -5.15 -2.18
C LEU A 95 1.84 -5.52 -0.78
N VAL A 96 1.01 -6.56 -0.68
CA VAL A 96 0.53 -7.09 0.59
C VAL A 96 1.68 -7.59 1.47
N ALA A 97 2.65 -8.30 0.90
CA ALA A 97 3.83 -8.75 1.64
C ALA A 97 4.67 -7.57 2.17
N ASN A 98 4.86 -6.53 1.36
CA ASN A 98 5.59 -5.32 1.74
C ASN A 98 4.86 -4.54 2.83
N VAL A 99 3.53 -4.40 2.74
CA VAL A 99 2.71 -3.76 3.76
C VAL A 99 2.75 -4.55 5.07
N ASN A 100 2.62 -5.88 5.01
CA ASN A 100 2.71 -6.73 6.21
C ASN A 100 4.07 -6.60 6.91
N THR A 101 5.16 -6.59 6.16
CA THR A 101 6.52 -6.36 6.69
C THR A 101 6.67 -4.97 7.31
N ALA A 102 6.09 -3.95 6.67
CA ALA A 102 6.09 -2.57 7.17
C ALA A 102 5.25 -2.39 8.45
N LEU A 103 4.16 -3.14 8.60
CA LEU A 103 3.32 -3.15 9.80
C LEU A 103 4.00 -3.88 10.97
N GLN A 104 4.62 -5.03 10.70
CA GLN A 104 5.34 -5.80 11.72
C GLN A 104 6.55 -5.03 12.26
N SER A 105 7.32 -4.36 11.40
CA SER A 105 8.46 -3.52 11.81
C SER A 105 8.05 -2.29 12.64
N GLY A 106 6.82 -1.79 12.50
CA GLY A 106 6.26 -0.70 13.33
C GLY A 106 5.90 -1.10 14.76
N THR A 107 5.93 -2.40 15.08
CA THR A 107 5.62 -2.91 16.43
C THR A 107 6.83 -2.78 17.37
N ASN A 108 8.04 -2.67 16.81
CA ASN A 108 9.30 -2.49 17.53
C ASN A 108 9.67 -1.01 17.73
N ALA A 109 8.70 -0.15 18.02
CA ALA A 109 9.01 1.19 18.53
C ALA A 109 9.83 1.02 19.83
N PRO A 110 10.93 1.76 20.02
CA PRO A 110 11.74 1.65 21.21
C PRO A 110 10.86 1.96 22.42
N THR A 111 10.53 0.92 23.19
CA THR A 111 10.01 1.09 24.54
C THR A 111 11.12 1.81 25.30
N GLY A 112 10.87 3.08 25.62
CA GLY A 112 11.80 3.93 26.34
C GLY A 112 12.36 3.20 27.57
N SER A 113 13.67 3.30 27.73
CA SER A 113 14.40 3.03 28.97
C SER A 113 13.89 3.90 30.10
#